data_AF-A0A945Z304-F1
#
_entry.id   AF-A0A945Z304-F1
#
_cell.length_a   1.000
_cell.length_b   1.000
_cell.length_c   1.000
_cell.angle_alpha   90.00
_cell.angle_beta   90.00
_cell.angle_gamma   90.00
#
_symmetry.space_group_name_H-M   'P 1'
#
loop_
_entity.id
_entity.type
_entity.pdbx_description
1 polymer ?
#
loop_
_entity_poly.entity_id
_entity_poly.type
_entity_poly.pdbx_seq_one_letter_code
_entity_poly.pdbx_strand_id
1 'polypeptide(L)'
;MKLKQSGSDEQFETGAVRDVAETKPRPDLISPFAEERLGEWLRLGAKRYAERNWEKGMPMSRTLASLNRHLMWFKQGKKDEDHLSAVMFNAMAIIHYEEMIKRGVLPKELDDLQTFSTEGLNDKKTKKVTPSKKTDKKKNNKKKKG
;
A
#
# COMPACT_ATOMS: atom_id res chain seq x y z
N MET A 1 19.83 -19.27 -24.93
CA MET A 1 19.17 -19.06 -23.62
C MET A 1 20.08 -19.60 -22.53
N LYS A 2 20.09 -19.01 -21.33
CA LYS A 2 20.86 -19.52 -20.17
C LYS A 2 19.89 -19.83 -19.02
N LEU A 3 20.08 -20.96 -18.36
CA LEU A 3 19.35 -21.30 -17.14
C LEU A 3 19.94 -20.46 -15.99
N LYS A 4 19.09 -19.73 -15.26
CA LYS A 4 19.49 -18.99 -14.06
C LYS A 4 19.51 -19.96 -12.88
N GLN A 5 20.62 -19.98 -12.13
CA GLN A 5 20.83 -20.83 -10.95
C GLN A 5 21.02 -19.96 -9.70
N SER A 6 20.56 -20.44 -8.55
CA SER A 6 20.62 -19.77 -7.26
C SER A 6 21.92 -20.04 -6.48
N GLY A 7 22.81 -20.86 -7.04
CA GLY A 7 24.16 -21.11 -6.52
C GLY A 7 24.32 -22.46 -5.80
N SER A 8 23.23 -23.19 -5.57
CA SER A 8 23.25 -24.56 -5.07
C SER A 8 22.06 -25.36 -5.59
N ASP A 9 22.23 -26.68 -5.69
CA ASP A 9 21.21 -27.63 -6.13
C ASP A 9 20.85 -28.59 -5.00
N GLU A 10 19.58 -28.98 -4.93
CA GLU A 10 19.05 -30.06 -4.11
C GLU A 10 18.97 -31.34 -4.95
N GLN A 11 19.44 -32.46 -4.39
CA GLN A 11 19.35 -33.78 -5.02
C GLN A 11 18.33 -34.64 -4.27
N PHE A 12 17.41 -35.24 -5.03
CA PHE A 12 16.38 -36.13 -4.50
C PHE A 12 16.84 -37.58 -4.59
N GLU A 13 16.28 -38.46 -3.75
CA GLU A 13 16.61 -39.90 -3.73
C GLU A 13 16.38 -40.59 -5.08
N THR A 14 15.47 -40.05 -5.90
CA THR A 14 15.19 -40.52 -7.26
C THR A 14 16.29 -40.19 -8.27
N GLY A 15 17.33 -39.45 -7.87
CA GLY A 15 18.39 -38.94 -8.73
C GLY A 15 18.06 -37.61 -9.42
N ALA A 16 16.86 -37.07 -9.23
CA ALA A 16 16.50 -35.75 -9.73
C ALA A 16 17.33 -34.65 -9.03
N VAL A 17 17.64 -33.58 -9.75
CA VAL A 17 18.39 -32.42 -9.23
C VAL A 17 17.61 -31.14 -9.54
N ARG A 18 17.43 -30.26 -8.54
CA ARG A 18 16.73 -29.00 -8.71
C ARG A 18 17.40 -27.87 -7.95
N ASP A 19 17.47 -26.71 -8.57
CA ASP A 19 18.00 -25.48 -7.96
C ASP A 19 17.23 -25.13 -6.67
N VAL A 20 17.95 -24.89 -5.57
CA VAL A 20 17.36 -24.69 -4.24
C VAL A 20 16.35 -23.54 -4.21
N ALA A 21 15.34 -23.64 -3.34
CA ALA A 21 14.26 -22.66 -3.28
C ALA A 21 14.43 -21.55 -2.22
N GLU A 22 15.47 -21.61 -1.38
CA GLU A 22 15.59 -20.80 -0.15
C GLU A 22 15.49 -19.28 -0.39
N THR A 23 16.05 -18.79 -1.50
CA THR A 23 16.05 -17.35 -1.84
C THR A 23 14.94 -16.94 -2.81
N LYS A 24 14.04 -17.86 -3.16
CA LYS A 24 12.98 -17.64 -4.16
C LYS A 24 11.64 -17.35 -3.48
N PRO A 25 10.77 -16.53 -4.11
CA PRO A 25 9.39 -16.38 -3.65
C PRO A 25 8.67 -17.73 -3.58
N ARG A 26 7.76 -17.88 -2.61
CA ARG A 26 6.96 -19.09 -2.36
C ARG A 26 5.49 -18.88 -2.73
N PRO A 27 5.15 -18.76 -4.04
CA PRO A 27 3.76 -18.58 -4.47
C PRO A 27 2.88 -19.77 -4.09
N ASP A 28 3.47 -20.96 -3.91
CA ASP A 28 2.80 -22.16 -3.44
C ASP A 28 2.19 -22.03 -2.02
N LEU A 29 2.61 -21.01 -1.25
CA LEU A 29 2.04 -20.72 0.08
C LEU A 29 0.88 -19.71 0.02
N ILE A 30 0.56 -19.17 -1.16
CA ILE A 30 -0.61 -18.31 -1.32
C ILE A 30 -1.85 -19.19 -1.20
N SER A 31 -2.83 -18.73 -0.39
CA SER A 31 -4.07 -19.48 -0.21
C SER A 31 -4.83 -19.57 -1.54
N PRO A 32 -5.18 -20.78 -2.03
CA PRO A 32 -5.95 -20.92 -3.27
C PRO A 32 -7.33 -20.25 -3.18
N PHE A 33 -7.91 -20.15 -1.97
CA PHE A 33 -9.16 -19.42 -1.75
C PHE A 33 -9.01 -17.90 -1.91
N ALA A 34 -7.83 -17.37 -1.58
CA ALA A 34 -7.52 -15.96 -1.81
C ALA A 34 -7.32 -15.69 -3.30
N GLU A 35 -6.65 -16.60 -4.01
CA GLU A 35 -6.49 -16.53 -5.47
C GLU A 35 -7.83 -16.60 -6.20
N GLU A 36 -8.70 -17.54 -5.84
CA GLU A 36 -10.03 -17.70 -6.42
C GLU A 36 -10.87 -16.44 -6.25
N ARG A 37 -10.93 -15.90 -5.02
CA ARG A 37 -11.71 -14.70 -4.72
C ARG A 37 -11.16 -13.45 -5.42
N LEU A 38 -9.84 -13.30 -5.49
CA LEU A 38 -9.21 -12.20 -6.25
C LEU A 38 -9.48 -12.36 -7.75
N GLY A 39 -9.41 -13.57 -8.28
CA GLY A 39 -9.72 -13.89 -9.68
C GLY A 39 -11.14 -13.50 -10.06
N GLU A 40 -12.13 -13.85 -9.22
CA GLU A 40 -13.51 -13.45 -9.41
C GLU A 40 -13.69 -11.92 -9.36
N TRP A 41 -13.00 -11.26 -8.42
CA TRP A 41 -13.00 -9.80 -8.35
C TRP A 41 -12.44 -9.14 -9.62
N LEU A 42 -11.34 -9.68 -10.14
CA LEU A 42 -10.74 -9.23 -11.41
C LEU A 42 -11.66 -9.50 -12.60
N ARG A 43 -12.37 -10.64 -12.62
CA ARG A 43 -13.38 -10.96 -13.66
C ARG A 43 -14.52 -9.93 -13.68
N LEU A 44 -15.05 -9.57 -12.50
CA LEU A 44 -16.07 -8.52 -12.38
C LEU A 44 -15.54 -7.16 -12.82
N GLY A 45 -14.30 -6.82 -12.45
CA GLY A 45 -13.62 -5.60 -12.89
C GLY A 45 -13.43 -5.55 -14.41
N ALA A 46 -12.97 -6.64 -15.02
CA ALA A 46 -12.78 -6.74 -16.47
C ALA A 46 -14.10 -6.62 -17.24
N LYS A 47 -15.18 -7.23 -16.75
CA LYS A 47 -16.52 -7.07 -17.32
C LYS A 47 -16.97 -5.61 -17.34
N ARG A 48 -16.60 -4.82 -16.33
CA ARG A 48 -17.02 -3.42 -16.18
C ARG A 48 -16.09 -2.42 -16.90
N TYR A 49 -14.79 -2.65 -16.86
CA TYR A 49 -13.77 -1.66 -17.28
C TYR A 49 -12.89 -2.13 -18.44
N ALA A 50 -13.19 -3.30 -19.03
CA ALA A 50 -12.34 -4.06 -19.93
C ALA A 50 -11.11 -4.72 -19.26
N GLU A 51 -10.59 -5.76 -19.88
CA GLU A 51 -9.41 -6.49 -19.43
C GLU A 51 -8.19 -5.56 -19.27
N ARG A 52 -7.38 -5.81 -18.23
CA ARG A 52 -6.14 -5.09 -17.94
C ARG A 52 -6.26 -3.56 -17.82
N ASN A 53 -7.48 -3.00 -17.69
CA ASN A 53 -7.66 -1.55 -17.58
C ASN A 53 -6.95 -0.94 -16.38
N TRP A 54 -6.88 -1.67 -15.26
CA TRP A 54 -6.23 -1.20 -14.04
C TRP A 54 -4.72 -0.97 -14.23
N GLU A 55 -4.08 -1.62 -15.19
CA GLU A 55 -2.63 -1.50 -15.42
C GLU A 55 -2.22 -0.19 -16.10
N LYS A 56 -3.20 0.56 -16.63
CA LYS A 56 -2.96 1.91 -17.18
C LYS A 56 -2.52 2.91 -16.10
N GLY A 57 -2.61 2.54 -14.82
CA GLY A 57 -2.24 3.38 -13.70
C GLY A 57 -3.38 4.29 -13.24
N MET A 58 -3.40 4.54 -11.94
CA MET A 58 -4.27 5.50 -11.27
C MET A 58 -3.43 6.21 -10.19
N PRO A 59 -3.76 7.46 -9.80
CA PRO A 59 -3.07 8.09 -8.68
C PRO A 59 -3.13 7.19 -7.45
N MET A 60 -1.98 6.89 -6.85
CA MET A 60 -1.83 5.91 -5.77
C MET A 60 -2.66 6.33 -4.54
N SER A 61 -2.84 7.62 -4.29
CA SER A 61 -3.73 8.15 -3.26
C SER A 61 -5.18 7.72 -3.44
N ARG A 62 -5.67 7.62 -4.68
CA ARG A 62 -7.04 7.19 -5.01
C ARG A 62 -7.21 5.70 -4.77
N THR A 63 -6.22 4.91 -5.18
CA THR A 63 -6.18 3.46 -4.96
C THR A 63 -6.11 3.15 -3.46
N LEU A 64 -5.24 3.84 -2.72
CA LEU A 64 -5.10 3.71 -1.27
C LEU A 64 -6.39 4.13 -0.53
N ALA A 65 -7.04 5.20 -0.96
CA ALA A 65 -8.32 5.61 -0.40
C ALA A 65 -9.41 4.54 -0.61
N SER A 66 -9.42 3.85 -1.76
CA SER A 66 -10.33 2.73 -2.00
C SER A 66 -10.02 1.53 -1.12
N LEU A 67 -8.74 1.14 -1.01
CA LEU A 67 -8.27 0.10 -0.10
C LEU A 67 -8.78 0.35 1.33
N ASN A 68 -8.57 1.56 1.85
CA ASN A 68 -8.98 1.94 3.20
C ASN A 68 -10.50 1.86 3.40
N ARG A 69 -11.30 2.23 2.40
CA ARG A 69 -12.77 2.11 2.49
C ARG A 69 -13.23 0.66 2.54
N HIS A 70 -12.71 -0.21 1.68
CA HIS A 70 -13.09 -1.64 1.72
C HIS A 70 -12.64 -2.31 3.02
N LEU A 71 -11.45 -1.96 3.55
CA LEU A 71 -11.02 -2.42 4.86
C LEU A 71 -11.94 -1.92 5.98
N MET A 72 -12.34 -0.65 5.93
CA MET A 72 -13.29 -0.08 6.89
C MET A 72 -14.66 -0.77 6.82
N TRP A 73 -15.19 -1.04 5.62
CA TRP A 73 -16.47 -1.71 5.44
C TRP A 73 -16.43 -3.16 5.90
N PHE A 74 -15.33 -3.87 5.61
CA PHE A 74 -15.09 -5.19 6.16
C PHE A 74 -15.11 -5.19 7.69
N LYS A 75 -14.43 -4.22 8.33
CA LYS A 75 -14.43 -4.05 9.80
C LYS A 75 -15.82 -3.77 10.37
N GLN A 76 -16.68 -3.10 9.61
CA GLN A 76 -18.08 -2.86 9.98
C GLN A 76 -18.99 -4.09 9.77
N GLY A 77 -18.45 -5.21 9.27
CA GLY A 77 -19.21 -6.43 9.02
C GLY A 77 -20.08 -6.36 7.76
N LYS A 78 -19.85 -5.40 6.86
CA LYS A 78 -20.57 -5.30 5.59
C LYS A 78 -20.28 -6.51 4.68
N LYS A 79 -21.29 -6.90 3.88
CA LYS A 79 -21.33 -8.13 3.07
C LYS A 79 -21.94 -7.91 1.67
N ASP A 80 -22.18 -6.66 1.29
CA ASP A 80 -22.78 -6.29 0.00
C ASP A 80 -21.88 -6.61 -1.21
N GLU A 81 -20.58 -6.78 -0.97
CA GLU A 81 -19.60 -7.22 -1.96
C GLU A 81 -18.41 -7.90 -1.26
N ASP A 82 -17.48 -8.42 -2.05
CA ASP A 82 -16.24 -8.99 -1.52
C ASP A 82 -15.20 -7.89 -1.18
N HIS A 83 -15.37 -7.27 -0.01
CA HIS A 83 -14.47 -6.23 0.46
C HIS A 83 -13.02 -6.69 0.65
N LEU A 84 -12.76 -7.96 1.01
CA LEU A 84 -11.37 -8.42 1.18
C LEU A 84 -10.67 -8.59 -0.17
N SER A 85 -11.37 -9.10 -1.18
CA SER A 85 -10.83 -9.14 -2.55
C SER A 85 -10.59 -7.76 -3.11
N ALA A 86 -11.45 -6.79 -2.79
CA ALA A 86 -11.22 -5.39 -3.12
C ALA A 86 -9.97 -4.82 -2.44
N VAL A 87 -9.72 -5.14 -1.16
CA VAL A 87 -8.49 -4.77 -0.46
C VAL A 87 -7.27 -5.40 -1.14
N MET A 88 -7.31 -6.70 -1.44
CA MET A 88 -6.24 -7.43 -2.13
C MET A 88 -5.93 -6.80 -3.49
N PHE A 89 -6.97 -6.52 -4.29
CA PHE A 89 -6.81 -5.88 -5.59
C PHE A 89 -6.14 -4.52 -5.49
N ASN A 90 -6.57 -3.66 -4.56
CA ASN A 90 -5.96 -2.33 -4.43
C ASN A 90 -4.51 -2.41 -3.95
N ALA A 91 -4.17 -3.34 -3.04
CA ALA A 91 -2.79 -3.57 -2.62
C ALA A 91 -1.92 -4.08 -3.78
N MET A 92 -2.43 -5.05 -4.55
CA MET A 92 -1.78 -5.58 -5.75
C MET A 92 -1.53 -4.48 -6.79
N ALA A 93 -2.52 -3.61 -7.03
CA ALA A 93 -2.41 -2.51 -7.97
C ALA A 93 -1.33 -1.50 -7.54
N ILE A 94 -1.26 -1.15 -6.26
CA ILE A 94 -0.21 -0.27 -5.70
C ILE A 94 1.18 -0.88 -5.91
N ILE A 95 1.40 -2.15 -5.54
CA ILE A 95 2.67 -2.86 -5.75
C ILE A 95 3.09 -2.85 -7.23
N HIS A 96 2.12 -3.07 -8.12
CA HIS A 96 2.35 -3.02 -9.56
C HIS A 96 2.75 -1.62 -10.03
N TYR A 97 2.06 -0.57 -9.55
CA TYR A 97 2.37 0.82 -9.92
C TYR A 97 3.76 1.23 -9.45
N GLU A 98 4.16 0.89 -8.23
CA GLU A 98 5.52 1.14 -7.72
C GLU A 98 6.58 0.54 -8.66
N GLU A 99 6.41 -0.72 -9.05
CA GLU A 99 7.36 -1.40 -9.92
C GLU A 99 7.33 -0.84 -11.35
N MET A 100 6.17 -0.47 -11.89
CA MET A 100 6.06 0.12 -13.23
C MET A 100 6.62 1.55 -13.29
N ILE A 101 6.45 2.34 -12.24
CA ILE A 101 7.08 3.67 -12.11
C ILE A 101 8.60 3.50 -12.03
N LYS A 102 9.09 2.59 -11.20
CA LYS A 102 10.52 2.27 -11.08
C LYS A 102 11.14 1.84 -12.42
N ARG A 103 10.38 1.13 -13.25
CA ARG A 103 10.80 0.71 -14.60
C ARG A 103 10.64 1.80 -15.67
N GLY A 104 10.06 2.95 -15.34
CA GLY A 104 9.78 4.04 -16.28
C GLY A 104 8.64 3.74 -17.27
N VAL A 105 7.80 2.74 -16.97
CA VAL A 105 6.63 2.36 -17.81
C VAL A 105 5.44 3.27 -17.49
N LEU A 106 5.21 3.54 -16.21
CA LEU A 106 4.15 4.46 -15.75
C LEU A 106 4.74 5.81 -15.34
N PRO A 107 3.99 6.92 -15.48
CA PRO A 107 4.43 8.24 -15.04
C PRO A 107 4.66 8.29 -13.52
N LYS A 108 5.75 8.93 -13.09
CA LYS A 108 6.08 9.09 -11.66
C LYS A 108 5.02 9.90 -10.90
N GLU A 109 4.26 10.73 -11.60
CA GLU A 109 3.19 11.57 -11.04
C GLU A 109 2.01 10.75 -10.51
N LEU A 110 1.94 9.46 -10.85
CA LEU A 110 0.95 8.55 -10.25
C LEU A 110 1.30 8.20 -8.80
N ASP A 111 2.56 8.34 -8.38
CA ASP A 111 2.93 8.29 -6.96
C ASP A 111 2.71 9.68 -6.33
N ASP A 112 1.45 9.93 -5.96
CA ASP A 112 0.99 11.17 -5.32
C ASP A 112 0.79 11.00 -3.81
N LEU A 113 1.40 9.96 -3.21
CA LEU A 113 1.29 9.70 -1.77
C LEU A 113 2.07 10.73 -0.97
N GLN A 114 1.49 11.16 0.16
CA GLN A 114 2.18 12.05 1.09
C GLN A 114 3.31 11.30 1.78
N THR A 115 4.53 11.80 1.64
CA THR A 115 5.68 11.33 2.41
C THR A 115 5.80 12.17 3.69
N PHE A 116 5.65 11.52 4.85
CA PHE A 116 5.88 12.14 6.16
C PHE A 116 7.34 12.00 6.61
N SER A 117 8.27 11.85 5.67
CA SER A 117 9.69 11.77 5.97
C SER A 117 10.25 13.15 6.33
N THR A 118 11.22 13.15 7.25
CA THR A 118 12.03 14.33 7.56
C THR A 118 13.27 14.45 6.67
N GLU A 119 13.50 13.48 5.78
CA GLU A 119 14.59 13.52 4.81
C GLU A 119 14.36 14.69 3.83
N GLY A 120 15.10 15.78 4.05
CA GLY A 120 14.96 17.06 3.33
C GLY A 120 14.47 18.24 4.18
N LEU A 121 14.08 18.05 5.45
CA LEU A 121 13.69 19.13 6.38
C LEU A 121 14.91 19.88 6.98
N ASN A 122 16.13 19.38 6.82
CA ASN A 122 17.35 20.01 7.34
C ASN A 122 17.81 21.26 6.56
N ASP A 123 17.22 21.57 5.39
CA ASP A 123 17.69 22.67 4.54
C ASP A 123 16.91 24.00 4.69
N LYS A 124 15.87 24.05 5.54
CA LYS A 124 15.11 25.29 5.77
C LYS A 124 15.31 25.79 7.19
N LYS A 125 16.29 26.69 7.35
CA LYS A 125 16.51 27.59 8.49
C LYS A 125 15.23 27.80 9.31
N THR A 126 15.14 27.14 10.45
CA THR A 126 14.15 27.47 11.47
C THR A 126 14.47 28.86 12.01
N LYS A 127 13.78 29.88 11.50
CA LYS A 127 13.66 31.16 12.22
C LYS A 127 13.02 30.83 13.56
N LYS A 128 13.81 30.90 14.65
CA LYS A 128 13.30 30.82 16.02
C LYS A 128 12.17 31.83 16.18
N VAL A 129 10.93 31.36 16.23
CA VAL A 129 9.80 32.17 16.67
C VAL A 129 9.91 32.22 18.19
N THR A 130 10.38 33.35 18.72
CA THR A 130 10.39 33.60 20.16
C THR A 130 8.95 33.73 20.65
N PRO A 131 8.52 33.03 21.71
CA PRO A 131 7.16 33.16 22.22
C PRO A 131 6.91 34.57 22.78
N SER A 132 5.91 35.26 22.25
CA SER A 132 5.41 36.51 22.81
C SER A 132 4.80 36.26 24.19
N LYS A 133 5.31 36.95 25.22
CA LYS A 133 4.74 36.94 26.59
C LYS A 133 3.33 37.52 26.54
N LYS A 134 2.30 36.68 26.66
CA LYS A 134 0.94 37.13 27.00
C LYS A 134 0.94 37.65 28.45
N THR A 135 0.62 38.92 28.62
CA THR A 135 0.32 39.54 29.91
C THR A 135 -1.00 38.99 30.46
N ASP A 136 -0.94 38.32 31.61
CA ASP A 136 -2.10 37.90 32.39
C ASP A 136 -2.84 39.11 32.98
N LYS A 137 -4.07 39.36 32.52
CA LYS A 137 -5.07 40.14 33.27
C LYS A 137 -6.04 39.17 33.94
N LYS A 138 -5.71 38.69 35.13
CA LYS A 138 -6.68 38.03 36.03
C LYS A 138 -7.60 39.11 36.63
N LYS A 139 -8.85 39.14 36.14
CA LYS A 139 -10.00 39.71 36.86
C LYS A 139 -10.25 38.86 38.11
N ASN A 140 -10.03 39.42 39.30
CA ASN A 140 -10.57 38.88 40.54
C ASN A 140 -11.80 39.72 40.94
N ASN A 141 -12.99 39.14 40.79
CA ASN A 141 -14.23 39.70 41.30
C ASN A 141 -14.88 38.65 42.19
N LYS A 142 -14.74 38.80 43.52
CA LYS A 142 -15.68 38.39 44.58
C LYS A 142 -14.98 38.39 45.94
N LYS A 143 -15.40 39.28 46.83
CA LYS A 143 -15.95 38.89 48.15
C LYS A 143 -16.70 40.04 48.80
N LYS A 144 -18.01 39.85 48.94
CA LYS A 144 -18.86 40.44 49.98
C LYS A 144 -18.22 40.27 51.37
N LYS A 145 -18.27 41.32 52.20
CA LYS A 145 -18.71 41.33 53.61
C LYS A 145 -18.31 42.67 54.26
N GLY A 146 -19.27 43.32 54.92
CA GLY A 146 -19.10 44.56 55.68
C GLY A 146 -19.97 45.65 55.13
#